data_AF-A0A4Z1H7S0-F1
#
_entry.id   AF-A0A4Z1H7S0-F1
#
_cell.length_a   1.000
_cell.length_b   1.000
_cell.length_c   1.000
_cell.angle_alpha   90.00
_cell.angle_beta   90.00
_cell.angle_gamma   90.00
#
_symmetry.space_group_name_H-M   'P 1'
#
loop_
_entity.id
_entity.type
_entity.pdbx_description
1 polymer ?
#
loop_
_entity_poly.entity_id
_entity_poly.type
_entity_poly.pdbx_seq_one_letter_code
_entity_poly.pdbx_strand_id
1 'polypeptide(L)'
;MVDVVSIIIAVVSLLGSLLAAGFTGWISYYLDQAKQRKATKALIHKYRDPLTLAAYDLQSRIWGLVNTLLDYYEDEEKQENIYVYTAFLIGQYLSWTYILRRQAQFMQFSTEKTNQKLNKILDAITEQFSWDRHAGEDPFMLWRGQQMAIGEVMTIEEEKEQLYCMGFAAFSKKYHTDADFKKWFLPIERGVNMLVDARRRQDPIATFRLRRLQHLLIDLVLLLEFHRATN
;
A
#
# COMPACT_ATOMS: atom_id res chain seq x y z
N MET A 1 -33.43 66.25 -0.04
CA MET A 1 -33.97 64.97 -0.56
C MET A 1 -32.91 64.07 -1.19
N VAL A 2 -31.77 64.60 -1.68
CA VAL A 2 -30.70 63.81 -2.35
C VAL A 2 -29.91 62.92 -1.37
N ASP A 3 -29.65 63.38 -0.14
CA ASP A 3 -28.82 62.64 0.83
C ASP A 3 -29.46 61.34 1.35
N VAL A 4 -30.78 61.34 1.54
CA VAL A 4 -31.51 60.16 2.05
C VAL A 4 -31.48 59.02 1.03
N VAL A 5 -31.60 59.35 -0.26
CA VAL A 5 -31.54 58.37 -1.36
C VAL A 5 -30.16 57.73 -1.45
N SER A 6 -29.10 58.51 -1.34
CA SER A 6 -27.71 58.02 -1.36
C SER A 6 -27.39 57.10 -0.18
N ILE A 7 -27.88 57.41 1.02
CA ILE A 7 -27.71 56.55 2.21
C ILE A 7 -28.42 55.22 2.02
N ILE A 8 -29.65 55.22 1.49
CA ILE A 8 -30.41 53.99 1.24
C ILE A 8 -29.69 53.10 0.22
N ILE A 9 -29.19 53.67 -0.88
CA ILE A 9 -28.45 52.92 -1.90
C ILE A 9 -27.16 52.32 -1.31
N ALA A 10 -26.43 53.08 -0.49
CA ALA A 10 -25.22 52.59 0.15
C ALA A 10 -25.48 51.41 1.10
N VAL A 11 -26.55 51.47 1.90
CA VAL A 11 -26.94 50.40 2.83
C VAL A 11 -27.38 49.14 2.08
N VAL A 12 -28.18 49.29 1.02
CA VAL A 12 -28.62 48.16 0.20
C VAL A 12 -27.43 47.50 -0.52
N SER A 13 -26.48 48.31 -1.00
CA SER A 13 -25.27 47.81 -1.66
C SER A 13 -24.35 47.07 -0.68
N LEU A 14 -24.21 47.56 0.55
CA LEU A 14 -23.44 46.91 1.62
C LEU A 14 -24.06 45.58 2.05
N LEU A 15 -25.39 45.52 2.18
CA LEU A 15 -26.10 44.28 2.50
C LEU A 15 -25.99 43.25 1.37
N GLY A 16 -26.12 43.68 0.11
CA GLY A 16 -25.96 42.80 -1.05
C GLY A 16 -24.57 42.18 -1.15
N SER A 17 -23.53 42.97 -0.88
CA SER A 17 -22.13 42.53 -0.90
C SER A 17 -21.77 41.57 0.25
N LEU A 18 -22.30 41.80 1.46
CA LEU A 18 -22.13 40.88 2.59
C LEU A 18 -22.81 39.52 2.35
N LEU A 19 -24.02 39.53 1.79
CA LEU A 19 -24.73 38.29 1.43
C LEU A 19 -23.99 37.52 0.33
N ALA A 20 -23.50 38.22 -0.71
CA ALA A 20 -22.74 37.60 -1.78
C ALA A 20 -21.41 36.99 -1.29
N ALA A 21 -20.70 37.66 -0.39
CA ALA A 21 -19.46 37.16 0.19
C ALA A 21 -19.70 35.92 1.07
N GLY A 22 -20.74 35.93 1.91
CA GLY A 22 -21.12 34.78 2.72
C GLY A 22 -21.54 33.57 1.88
N PHE A 23 -22.31 33.80 0.82
CA PHE A 23 -22.76 32.76 -0.11
C PHE A 23 -21.60 32.17 -0.91
N THR A 24 -20.67 33.02 -1.37
CA THR A 24 -19.46 32.60 -2.10
C THR A 24 -18.52 31.81 -1.20
N GLY A 25 -18.33 32.23 0.05
CA GLY A 25 -17.50 31.49 1.03
C GLY A 25 -18.07 30.10 1.34
N TRP A 26 -19.39 30.00 1.51
CA TRP A 26 -20.08 28.73 1.72
C TRP A 26 -19.95 27.80 0.50
N ILE A 27 -20.27 28.29 -0.70
CA ILE A 27 -20.16 27.52 -1.95
C ILE A 27 -18.71 27.10 -2.20
N SER A 28 -17.74 28.00 -2.00
CA SER A 28 -16.31 27.72 -2.10
C SER A 28 -15.91 26.56 -1.18
N TYR A 29 -16.30 26.60 0.10
CA TYR A 29 -15.98 25.55 1.06
C TYR A 29 -16.56 24.18 0.67
N TYR A 30 -17.82 24.14 0.20
CA TYR A 30 -18.45 22.88 -0.26
C TYR A 30 -17.85 22.36 -1.57
N LEU A 31 -17.55 23.26 -2.52
CA LEU A 31 -16.92 22.90 -3.79
C LEU A 31 -15.50 22.40 -3.58
N ASP A 32 -14.75 23.00 -2.66
CA ASP A 32 -13.37 22.61 -2.38
C ASP A 32 -13.34 21.21 -1.75
N GLN A 33 -14.23 20.90 -0.80
CA GLN A 33 -14.38 19.53 -0.29
C GLN A 33 -14.77 18.52 -1.38
N ALA A 34 -15.68 18.88 -2.29
CA ALA A 34 -16.07 18.01 -3.40
C ALA A 34 -14.93 17.81 -4.41
N LYS A 35 -14.12 18.84 -4.66
CA LYS A 35 -12.97 18.82 -5.55
C LYS A 35 -11.83 17.97 -4.96
N GLN A 36 -11.54 18.14 -3.68
CA GLN A 36 -10.58 17.31 -2.94
C GLN A 36 -11.01 15.83 -2.98
N ARG A 37 -12.29 15.52 -2.71
CA ARG A 37 -12.81 14.14 -2.80
C ARG A 37 -12.67 13.54 -4.20
N LYS A 38 -12.90 14.32 -5.27
CA LYS A 38 -12.72 13.86 -6.65
C LYS A 38 -11.24 13.62 -6.98
N ALA A 39 -10.35 14.51 -6.55
CA ALA A 39 -8.91 14.38 -6.73
C ALA A 39 -8.36 13.15 -5.99
N THR A 40 -8.79 12.91 -4.74
CA THR A 40 -8.43 11.69 -3.99
C THR A 40 -8.91 10.43 -4.69
N LYS A 41 -10.15 10.41 -5.21
CA LYS A 41 -10.67 9.25 -5.96
C LYS A 41 -9.85 8.94 -7.21
N ALA A 42 -9.43 9.98 -7.95
CA ALA A 42 -8.60 9.82 -9.14
C ALA A 42 -7.19 9.31 -8.78
N LEU A 43 -6.58 9.79 -7.68
CA LEU A 43 -5.31 9.28 -7.18
C LEU A 43 -5.42 7.83 -6.74
N ILE A 44 -6.47 7.46 -5.99
CA ILE A 44 -6.69 6.07 -5.59
C ILE A 44 -6.78 5.17 -6.83
N HIS A 45 -7.55 5.57 -7.83
CA HIS A 45 -7.62 4.82 -9.09
C HIS A 45 -6.25 4.67 -9.73
N LYS A 46 -5.42 5.71 -9.71
CA LYS A 46 -4.05 5.68 -10.25
C LYS A 46 -3.15 4.63 -9.56
N TYR A 47 -3.31 4.42 -8.25
CA TYR A 47 -2.46 3.49 -7.49
C TYR A 47 -3.07 2.10 -7.28
N ARG A 48 -4.32 1.87 -7.73
CA ARG A 48 -4.95 0.54 -7.70
C ARG A 48 -4.25 -0.44 -8.61
N ASP A 49 -4.01 -0.09 -9.87
CA ASP A 49 -3.39 -1.03 -10.83
C ASP A 49 -1.98 -1.48 -10.39
N PRO A 50 -1.08 -0.59 -9.94
CA PRO A 50 0.21 -1.01 -9.40
C PRO A 50 0.09 -1.91 -8.16
N LEU A 51 -0.88 -1.65 -7.28
CA LEU A 51 -1.11 -2.49 -6.10
C LEU A 51 -1.66 -3.87 -6.50
N THR A 52 -2.57 -3.95 -7.47
CA THR A 52 -3.08 -5.23 -8.00
C THR A 52 -1.94 -6.08 -8.55
N LEU A 53 -1.07 -5.50 -9.36
CA LEU A 53 0.10 -6.19 -9.92
C LEU A 53 1.05 -6.66 -8.81
N ALA A 54 1.39 -5.80 -7.85
CA ALA A 54 2.27 -6.17 -6.74
C ALA A 54 1.67 -7.27 -5.85
N ALA A 55 0.35 -7.26 -5.63
CA ALA A 55 -0.34 -8.33 -4.89
C ALA A 55 -0.33 -9.65 -5.67
N TYR A 56 -0.54 -9.60 -7.00
CA TYR A 56 -0.48 -10.76 -7.87
C TYR A 56 0.92 -11.40 -7.94
N ASP A 57 1.97 -10.58 -8.06
CA ASP A 57 3.35 -11.06 -8.09
C ASP A 57 3.75 -11.68 -6.75
N LEU A 58 3.40 -11.02 -5.64
CA LEU A 58 3.70 -11.52 -4.30
C LEU A 58 2.97 -12.83 -4.01
N GLN A 59 1.67 -12.96 -4.35
CA GLN A 59 0.96 -14.22 -4.11
C GLN A 59 1.55 -15.38 -4.94
N SER A 60 1.96 -15.11 -6.19
CA SER A 60 2.60 -16.11 -7.06
C SER A 60 3.93 -16.55 -6.46
N ARG A 61 4.73 -15.61 -5.95
CA ARG A 61 6.01 -15.91 -5.30
C ARG A 61 5.83 -16.71 -4.02
N ILE A 62 4.85 -16.37 -3.20
CA ILE A 62 4.52 -17.12 -1.99
C ILE A 62 4.09 -18.55 -2.33
N TRP A 63 3.23 -18.73 -3.33
CA TRP A 63 2.88 -20.07 -3.82
C TRP A 63 4.12 -20.84 -4.25
N GLY A 64 5.05 -20.20 -4.98
CA GLY A 64 6.33 -20.80 -5.35
C GLY A 64 7.12 -21.25 -4.12
N LEU A 65 7.34 -20.38 -3.14
CA LEU A 65 8.07 -20.69 -1.90
C LEU A 65 7.47 -21.88 -1.14
N VAL A 66 6.15 -21.98 -1.10
CA VAL A 66 5.45 -23.07 -0.39
C VAL A 66 5.51 -24.40 -1.14
N ASN A 67 5.65 -24.39 -2.46
CA ASN A 67 5.52 -25.61 -3.28
C ASN A 67 6.84 -26.00 -3.98
N THR A 68 7.33 -25.19 -4.91
CA THR A 68 8.34 -25.62 -5.90
C THR A 68 9.66 -24.84 -5.84
N LEU A 69 9.65 -23.62 -5.33
CA LEU A 69 10.80 -22.72 -5.47
C LEU A 69 11.99 -23.19 -4.61
N LEU A 70 11.73 -23.77 -3.44
CA LEU A 70 12.78 -24.24 -2.53
C LEU A 70 13.51 -25.49 -3.03
N ASP A 71 13.00 -26.17 -4.07
CA ASP A 71 13.72 -27.28 -4.71
C ASP A 71 15.00 -26.82 -5.42
N TYR A 72 15.09 -25.52 -5.73
CA TYR A 72 16.25 -24.90 -6.38
C TYR A 72 17.19 -24.20 -5.39
N TYR A 73 17.01 -24.42 -4.09
CA TYR A 73 17.78 -23.72 -3.06
C TYR A 73 19.28 -24.06 -3.06
N GLU A 74 19.65 -25.29 -3.46
CA GLU A 74 21.05 -25.74 -3.49
C GLU A 74 21.82 -25.25 -4.74
N ASP A 75 21.14 -24.59 -5.68
CA ASP A 75 21.75 -23.98 -6.87
C ASP A 75 22.08 -22.52 -6.56
N GLU A 76 23.37 -22.17 -6.45
CA GLU A 76 23.85 -20.86 -5.98
C GLU A 76 23.24 -19.67 -6.76
N GLU A 77 23.16 -19.78 -8.10
CA GLU A 77 22.62 -18.71 -8.95
C GLU A 77 21.11 -18.53 -8.68
N LYS A 78 20.39 -19.63 -8.52
CA LYS A 78 18.95 -19.59 -8.22
C LYS A 78 18.69 -19.19 -6.77
N GLN A 79 19.56 -19.57 -5.85
CA GLN A 79 19.43 -19.26 -4.43
C GLN A 79 19.46 -17.75 -4.19
N GLU A 80 20.37 -17.04 -4.85
CA GLU A 80 20.40 -15.57 -4.79
C GLU A 80 19.08 -14.97 -5.27
N ASN A 81 18.54 -15.48 -6.38
CA ASN A 81 17.21 -15.06 -6.85
C ASN A 81 16.13 -15.33 -5.80
N ILE A 82 16.15 -16.48 -5.11
CA ILE A 82 15.20 -16.82 -4.06
C ILE A 82 15.18 -15.75 -2.98
N TYR A 83 16.34 -15.27 -2.52
CA TYR A 83 16.40 -14.21 -1.51
C TYR A 83 16.02 -12.84 -2.08
N VAL A 84 16.77 -12.37 -3.08
CA VAL A 84 16.73 -10.99 -3.53
C VAL A 84 15.39 -10.67 -4.18
N TYR A 85 14.88 -11.56 -5.04
CA TYR A 85 13.60 -11.31 -5.71
C TYR A 85 12.40 -11.48 -4.77
N THR A 86 12.48 -12.36 -3.76
CA THR A 86 11.44 -12.44 -2.72
C THR A 86 11.42 -11.16 -1.88
N ALA A 87 12.60 -10.67 -1.49
CA ALA A 87 12.73 -9.44 -0.75
C ALA A 87 12.19 -8.24 -1.54
N PHE A 88 12.48 -8.19 -2.83
CA PHE A 88 11.93 -7.20 -3.74
C PHE A 88 10.40 -7.23 -3.78
N LEU A 89 9.77 -8.39 -4.00
CA LEU A 89 8.32 -8.47 -4.14
C LEU A 89 7.56 -8.11 -2.85
N ILE A 90 8.10 -8.51 -1.69
CA ILE A 90 7.56 -8.06 -0.40
C ILE A 90 7.72 -6.54 -0.26
N GLY A 91 8.89 -6.00 -0.61
CA GLY A 91 9.15 -4.57 -0.59
C GLY A 91 8.25 -3.78 -1.54
N GLN A 92 8.00 -4.30 -2.73
CA GLN A 92 7.14 -3.69 -3.75
C GLN A 92 5.69 -3.60 -3.27
N TYR A 93 5.16 -4.71 -2.73
CA TYR A 93 3.83 -4.71 -2.13
C TYR A 93 3.74 -3.69 -0.98
N LEU A 94 4.70 -3.71 -0.05
CA LEU A 94 4.70 -2.79 1.09
C LEU A 94 4.84 -1.31 0.66
N SER A 95 5.63 -1.01 -0.37
CA SER A 95 5.72 0.33 -0.95
C SER A 95 4.38 0.80 -1.50
N TRP A 96 3.69 -0.02 -2.30
CA TRP A 96 2.38 0.39 -2.84
C TRP A 96 1.32 0.54 -1.76
N THR A 97 1.33 -0.31 -0.73
CA THR A 97 0.43 -0.12 0.43
C THR A 97 0.77 1.15 1.22
N TYR A 98 2.06 1.48 1.36
CA TYR A 98 2.51 2.71 2.00
C TYR A 98 2.09 3.95 1.21
N ILE A 99 2.32 3.97 -0.11
CA ILE A 99 1.91 5.05 -1.02
C ILE A 99 0.40 5.22 -0.95
N LEU A 100 -0.35 4.13 -1.04
CA LEU A 100 -1.81 4.15 -0.93
C LEU A 100 -2.22 4.75 0.41
N ARG A 101 -1.69 4.30 1.56
CA ARG A 101 -2.03 4.84 2.89
C ARG A 101 -1.65 6.32 3.06
N ARG A 102 -0.47 6.73 2.57
CA ARG A 102 0.02 8.13 2.65
C ARG A 102 -0.89 9.07 1.87
N GLN A 103 -1.32 8.67 0.67
CA GLN A 103 -2.18 9.51 -0.18
C GLN A 103 -3.68 9.36 0.12
N ALA A 104 -4.07 8.26 0.77
CA ALA A 104 -5.45 7.95 1.13
C ALA A 104 -5.84 8.36 2.56
N GLN A 105 -5.15 9.32 3.18
CA GLN A 105 -5.56 9.86 4.49
C GLN A 105 -7.04 10.30 4.53
N PHE A 106 -7.67 10.61 3.39
CA PHE A 106 -9.11 10.90 3.29
C PHE A 106 -10.04 9.67 3.15
N MET A 107 -9.53 8.46 2.89
CA MET A 107 -10.35 7.23 2.77
C MET A 107 -10.98 6.79 4.08
N GLN A 108 -10.38 7.13 5.24
CA GLN A 108 -10.96 6.80 6.55
C GLN A 108 -12.34 7.45 6.76
N PHE A 109 -12.66 8.50 6.00
CA PHE A 109 -13.95 9.20 6.04
C PHE A 109 -14.93 8.77 4.93
N SER A 110 -14.58 7.77 4.11
CA SER A 110 -15.46 7.29 3.05
C SER A 110 -16.52 6.33 3.61
N THR A 111 -17.80 6.63 3.37
CA THR A 111 -18.94 5.74 3.66
C THR A 111 -19.10 4.60 2.64
N GLU A 112 -18.20 4.51 1.65
CA GLU A 112 -18.27 3.51 0.60
C GLU A 112 -17.85 2.13 1.14
N LYS A 113 -18.78 1.16 1.07
CA LYS A 113 -18.56 -0.23 1.53
C LYS A 113 -17.30 -0.87 0.92
N THR A 114 -16.95 -0.49 -0.31
CA THR A 114 -15.72 -0.95 -0.99
C THR A 114 -14.46 -0.56 -0.23
N ASN A 115 -14.31 0.72 0.10
CA ASN A 115 -13.09 1.22 0.73
C ASN A 115 -12.95 0.63 2.14
N GLN A 116 -14.07 0.35 2.82
CA GLN A 116 -14.06 -0.40 4.07
C GLN A 116 -13.55 -1.84 3.88
N LYS A 117 -13.98 -2.54 2.83
CA LYS A 117 -13.47 -3.89 2.50
C LYS A 117 -11.97 -3.85 2.16
N LEU A 118 -11.55 -2.88 1.36
CA LEU A 118 -10.14 -2.70 1.00
C LEU A 118 -9.27 -2.48 2.24
N ASN A 119 -9.65 -1.55 3.12
CA ASN A 119 -8.92 -1.33 4.37
C ASN A 119 -8.88 -2.59 5.24
N LYS A 120 -10.00 -3.32 5.38
CA LYS A 120 -10.04 -4.58 6.13
C LYS A 120 -9.06 -5.63 5.59
N ILE A 121 -8.98 -5.81 4.27
CA ILE A 121 -8.04 -6.76 3.67
C ILE A 121 -6.59 -6.31 3.86
N LEU A 122 -6.30 -5.02 3.62
CA LEU A 122 -4.95 -4.47 3.82
C LEU A 122 -4.49 -4.61 5.28
N ASP A 123 -5.37 -4.35 6.23
CA ASP A 123 -5.09 -4.51 7.65
C ASP A 123 -4.92 -5.98 8.03
N ALA A 124 -5.74 -6.88 7.49
CA ALA A 124 -5.57 -8.32 7.68
C ALA A 124 -4.21 -8.81 7.17
N ILE A 125 -3.76 -8.34 5.99
CA ILE A 125 -2.43 -8.69 5.45
C ILE A 125 -1.32 -8.14 6.35
N THR A 126 -1.40 -6.86 6.75
CA THR A 126 -0.46 -6.25 7.71
C THR A 126 -0.37 -7.06 9.01
N GLU A 127 -1.52 -7.49 9.55
CA GLU A 127 -1.58 -8.31 10.76
C GLU A 127 -0.99 -9.71 10.57
N GLN A 128 -1.25 -10.39 9.45
CA GLN A 128 -0.68 -11.70 9.17
C GLN A 128 0.85 -11.66 9.08
N PHE A 129 1.43 -10.56 8.57
CA PHE A 129 2.88 -10.35 8.63
C PHE A 129 3.36 -10.11 10.08
N SER A 130 2.61 -9.36 10.88
CA SER A 130 3.07 -8.89 12.21
C SER A 130 2.97 -9.91 13.34
N TRP A 131 1.94 -10.74 13.36
CA TRP A 131 1.62 -11.53 14.55
C TRP A 131 2.18 -12.94 14.48
N ASP A 132 2.72 -13.42 15.60
CA ASP A 132 2.94 -14.84 15.86
C ASP A 132 1.76 -15.37 16.68
N ARG A 133 0.67 -15.75 16.00
CA ARG A 133 -0.53 -16.32 16.66
C ARG A 133 -0.36 -17.80 16.98
N HIS A 134 0.60 -18.47 16.34
CA HIS A 134 0.67 -19.91 16.29
C HIS A 134 2.14 -20.33 16.36
N ALA A 135 2.48 -21.07 17.43
CA ALA A 135 3.83 -21.56 17.63
C ALA A 135 4.34 -22.33 16.40
N GLY A 136 5.56 -22.00 15.96
CA GLY A 136 6.20 -22.63 14.79
C GLY A 136 5.92 -21.95 13.45
N GLU A 137 5.12 -20.87 13.42
CA GLU A 137 4.89 -20.07 12.21
C GLU A 137 5.80 -18.85 12.09
N ASP A 138 7.05 -18.99 12.51
CA ASP A 138 8.06 -17.92 12.52
C ASP A 138 8.48 -17.37 11.13
N PRO A 139 8.55 -18.18 10.04
CA PRO A 139 9.02 -17.68 8.75
C PRO A 139 8.22 -16.48 8.25
N PHE A 140 8.92 -15.47 7.72
CA PHE A 140 8.32 -14.25 7.14
C PHE A 140 7.50 -13.41 8.12
N MET A 141 7.69 -13.56 9.43
CA MET A 141 7.19 -12.60 10.39
C MET A 141 7.93 -11.25 10.26
N LEU A 142 7.16 -10.18 10.05
CA LEU A 142 7.65 -8.81 9.93
C LEU A 142 6.87 -7.90 10.87
N TRP A 143 7.56 -7.30 11.83
CA TRP A 143 6.98 -6.35 12.77
C TRP A 143 6.42 -5.13 12.03
N ARG A 144 5.41 -4.45 12.58
CA ARG A 144 4.81 -3.27 11.93
C ARG A 144 5.86 -2.20 11.58
N GLY A 145 6.83 -1.95 12.46
CA GLY A 145 7.92 -1.02 12.20
C GLY A 145 8.81 -1.45 11.02
N GLN A 146 9.07 -2.75 10.86
CA GLN A 146 9.80 -3.28 9.70
C GLN A 146 8.99 -3.14 8.42
N GLN A 147 7.68 -3.45 8.47
CA GLN A 147 6.79 -3.28 7.32
C GLN A 147 6.76 -1.83 6.84
N MET A 148 6.66 -0.87 7.78
CA MET A 148 6.69 0.56 7.48
C MET A 148 8.03 0.98 6.91
N ALA A 149 9.14 0.63 7.57
CA ALA A 149 10.48 0.98 7.10
C ALA A 149 10.75 0.44 5.70
N ILE A 150 10.39 -0.82 5.43
CA ILE A 150 10.50 -1.42 4.09
C ILE A 150 9.66 -0.63 3.08
N GLY A 151 8.41 -0.32 3.39
CA GLY A 151 7.54 0.47 2.51
C GLY A 151 8.11 1.87 2.20
N GLU A 152 8.68 2.53 3.20
CA GLU A 152 9.33 3.83 3.08
C GLU A 152 10.58 3.77 2.21
N VAL A 153 11.54 2.88 2.51
CA VAL A 153 12.82 2.81 1.77
C VAL A 153 12.66 2.29 0.34
N MET A 154 11.56 1.59 0.05
CA MET A 154 11.19 1.15 -1.29
C MET A 154 10.45 2.22 -2.09
N THR A 155 9.96 3.27 -1.44
CA THR A 155 9.23 4.36 -2.09
C THR A 155 10.22 5.45 -2.52
N ILE A 156 10.14 5.84 -3.78
CA ILE A 156 10.90 6.95 -4.37
C ILE A 156 9.95 8.05 -4.80
N GLU A 157 10.41 9.29 -4.75
CA GLU A 157 9.66 10.45 -5.24
C GLU A 157 10.24 10.84 -6.62
N GLU A 158 9.40 10.88 -7.65
CA GLU A 158 9.75 11.43 -8.98
C GLU A 158 9.28 12.89 -9.09
N GLU A 159 9.63 13.54 -10.20
CA GLU A 159 9.22 14.91 -10.53
C GLU A 159 7.70 15.11 -10.34
N LYS A 160 7.31 16.22 -9.71
CA LYS A 160 5.92 16.61 -9.38
C LYS A 160 5.26 15.80 -8.24
N GLU A 161 5.99 15.48 -7.17
CA GLU A 161 5.47 14.85 -5.94
C GLU A 161 4.78 13.48 -6.16
N GLN A 162 5.12 12.79 -7.26
CA GLN A 162 4.55 11.48 -7.55
C GLN A 162 5.39 10.39 -6.90
N LEU A 163 4.74 9.58 -6.07
CA LEU A 163 5.39 8.46 -5.40
C LEU A 163 5.34 7.22 -6.28
N TYR A 164 6.47 6.51 -6.36
CA TYR A 164 6.63 5.25 -7.08
C TYR A 164 7.37 4.23 -6.23
N CYS A 165 7.16 2.95 -6.52
CA CYS A 165 8.02 1.91 -6.00
C CYS A 165 9.35 1.86 -6.79
N MET A 166 10.45 1.71 -6.09
CA MET A 166 11.77 1.43 -6.66
C MET A 166 11.72 0.21 -7.58
N GLY A 167 12.35 0.31 -8.75
CA GLY A 167 12.46 -0.81 -9.70
C GLY A 167 13.47 -1.88 -9.27
N PHE A 168 13.33 -3.11 -9.79
CA PHE A 168 14.13 -4.26 -9.36
C PHE A 168 15.64 -4.10 -9.57
N ALA A 169 16.08 -3.50 -10.68
CA ALA A 169 17.52 -3.31 -10.93
C ALA A 169 18.16 -2.37 -9.89
N ALA A 170 17.48 -1.26 -9.56
CA ALA A 170 17.92 -0.33 -8.52
C ALA A 170 17.89 -0.99 -7.14
N PHE A 171 16.84 -1.75 -6.84
CA PHE A 171 16.73 -2.54 -5.63
C PHE A 171 17.89 -3.52 -5.49
N SER A 172 18.14 -4.36 -6.50
CA SER A 172 19.19 -5.38 -6.47
C SER A 172 20.56 -4.77 -6.26
N LYS A 173 20.86 -3.66 -6.95
CA LYS A 173 22.10 -2.91 -6.71
C LYS A 173 22.20 -2.46 -5.25
N LYS A 174 21.16 -1.80 -4.73
CA LYS A 174 21.16 -1.26 -3.36
C LYS A 174 21.21 -2.37 -2.31
N TYR A 175 20.54 -3.48 -2.54
CA TYR A 175 20.55 -4.67 -1.69
C TYR A 175 21.97 -5.22 -1.46
N HIS A 176 22.81 -5.17 -2.49
CA HIS A 176 24.19 -5.66 -2.43
C HIS A 176 25.19 -4.61 -1.94
N THR A 177 24.95 -3.33 -2.20
CA THR A 177 25.93 -2.27 -1.92
C THR A 177 25.68 -1.48 -0.64
N ASP A 178 24.46 -1.51 -0.10
CA ASP A 178 24.04 -0.68 1.04
C ASP A 178 23.55 -1.58 2.19
N ALA A 179 24.38 -1.70 3.23
CA ALA A 179 24.08 -2.51 4.41
C ALA A 179 22.91 -1.96 5.24
N ASP A 180 22.74 -0.63 5.28
CA ASP A 180 21.64 0.02 6.00
C ASP A 180 20.30 -0.20 5.30
N PHE A 181 20.31 -0.35 3.98
CA PHE A 181 19.15 -0.78 3.22
C PHE A 181 18.89 -2.28 3.42
N LYS A 182 19.93 -3.12 3.24
CA LYS A 182 19.83 -4.58 3.32
C LYS A 182 19.29 -5.06 4.68
N LYS A 183 19.64 -4.39 5.79
CA LYS A 183 19.22 -4.81 7.14
C LYS A 183 17.71 -4.96 7.30
N TRP A 184 16.92 -4.17 6.58
CA TRP A 184 15.44 -4.25 6.61
C TRP A 184 14.90 -5.54 6.00
N PHE A 185 15.65 -6.17 5.11
CA PHE A 185 15.26 -7.38 4.38
C PHE A 185 15.86 -8.67 4.97
N LEU A 186 16.78 -8.58 5.93
CA LEU A 186 17.32 -9.74 6.64
C LEU A 186 16.26 -10.69 7.25
N PRO A 187 15.11 -10.21 7.79
CA PRO A 187 14.06 -11.11 8.23
C PRO A 187 13.49 -11.99 7.10
N ILE A 188 13.52 -11.52 5.85
CA ILE A 188 13.06 -12.27 4.67
C ILE A 188 14.09 -13.35 4.31
N GLU A 189 15.39 -13.03 4.32
CA GLU A 189 16.45 -14.05 4.15
C GLU A 189 16.35 -15.15 5.21
N ARG A 190 16.19 -14.75 6.48
CA ARG A 190 15.96 -15.70 7.58
C ARG A 190 14.69 -16.51 7.34
N GLY A 191 13.60 -15.89 6.90
CA GLY A 191 12.35 -16.58 6.57
C GLY A 191 12.53 -17.68 5.53
N VAL A 192 13.29 -17.42 4.46
CA VAL A 192 13.63 -18.43 3.45
C VAL A 192 14.40 -19.59 4.08
N ASN A 193 15.44 -19.30 4.87
CA ASN A 193 16.24 -20.34 5.52
C ASN A 193 15.39 -21.21 6.45
N MET A 194 14.51 -20.59 7.22
CA MET A 194 13.60 -21.31 8.11
C MET A 194 12.62 -22.20 7.35
N LEU A 195 12.16 -21.79 6.16
CA LEU A 195 11.35 -22.66 5.30
C LEU A 195 12.13 -23.85 4.76
N VAL A 196 13.40 -23.66 4.38
CA VAL A 196 14.28 -24.74 3.92
C VAL A 196 14.48 -25.76 5.03
N ASP A 197 14.80 -25.28 6.24
CA ASP A 197 14.98 -26.15 7.40
C ASP A 197 13.68 -26.87 7.80
N ALA A 198 12.53 -26.19 7.73
CA ALA A 198 11.23 -26.80 7.95
C ALA A 198 10.89 -27.87 6.89
N ARG A 199 11.20 -27.62 5.61
CA ARG A 199 11.02 -28.60 4.53
C ARG A 199 11.87 -29.84 4.76
N ARG A 200 13.13 -29.69 5.17
CA ARG A 200 14.02 -30.80 5.55
C ARG A 200 13.47 -31.60 6.73
N ARG A 201 12.83 -30.93 7.69
CA ARG A 201 12.14 -31.57 8.84
C ARG A 201 10.73 -32.07 8.53
N GLN A 202 10.22 -31.89 7.31
CA GLN A 202 8.84 -32.17 6.92
C GLN A 202 7.81 -31.49 7.83
N ASP A 203 8.09 -30.27 8.27
CA ASP A 203 7.25 -29.48 9.18
C ASP A 203 6.29 -28.58 8.38
N PRO A 204 4.99 -28.93 8.30
CA PRO A 204 4.04 -28.17 7.49
C PRO A 204 3.67 -26.82 8.13
N ILE A 205 3.84 -26.67 9.45
CA ILE A 205 3.37 -25.52 10.24
C ILE A 205 4.06 -24.24 9.76
N ALA A 206 5.35 -24.32 9.45
CA ALA A 206 6.16 -23.23 8.93
C ALA A 206 5.58 -22.54 7.67
N THR A 207 4.70 -23.23 6.91
CA THR A 207 4.09 -22.69 5.69
C THR A 207 2.72 -22.04 5.90
N PHE A 208 2.10 -22.21 7.07
CA PHE A 208 0.70 -21.81 7.28
C PHE A 208 0.49 -20.29 7.19
N ARG A 209 1.39 -19.47 7.75
CA ARG A 209 1.37 -18.00 7.59
C ARG A 209 1.36 -17.60 6.11
N LEU A 210 2.27 -18.18 5.34
CA LEU A 210 2.42 -17.91 3.91
C LEU A 210 1.18 -18.31 3.12
N ARG A 211 0.57 -19.47 3.41
CA ARG A 211 -0.69 -19.88 2.79
C ARG A 211 -1.83 -18.89 3.09
N ARG A 212 -1.94 -18.41 4.33
CA ARG A 212 -2.94 -17.39 4.69
C ARG A 212 -2.67 -16.05 4.01
N LEU A 213 -1.41 -15.61 3.95
CA LEU A 213 -1.02 -14.42 3.20
C LEU A 213 -1.37 -14.54 1.72
N GLN A 214 -1.10 -15.70 1.11
CA GLN A 214 -1.43 -15.95 -0.30
C GLN A 214 -2.93 -15.82 -0.56
N HIS A 215 -3.79 -16.42 0.28
CA HIS A 215 -5.24 -16.27 0.14
C HIS A 215 -5.70 -14.82 0.31
N LEU A 216 -5.18 -14.09 1.30
CA LEU A 216 -5.53 -12.67 1.49
C LEU A 216 -5.08 -11.78 0.32
N LEU A 217 -3.94 -12.08 -0.30
CA LEU A 217 -3.48 -11.38 -1.49
C LEU A 217 -4.34 -11.70 -2.72
N ILE A 218 -4.82 -12.93 -2.87
CA ILE A 218 -5.81 -13.30 -3.89
C ILE A 218 -7.12 -12.52 -3.67
N ASP A 219 -7.61 -12.48 -2.43
CA ASP A 219 -8.81 -11.71 -2.08
C ASP A 219 -8.64 -10.21 -2.40
N LEU A 220 -7.43 -9.67 -2.17
CA LEU A 220 -7.08 -8.30 -2.53
C LEU A 220 -7.12 -8.08 -4.05
N VAL A 221 -6.51 -8.96 -4.83
CA VAL A 221 -6.52 -8.89 -6.31
C VAL A 221 -7.96 -8.93 -6.82
N LEU A 222 -8.76 -9.88 -6.37
CA LEU A 222 -10.17 -10.01 -6.78
C LEU A 222 -10.99 -8.77 -6.43
N LEU A 223 -10.77 -8.18 -5.25
CA LEU A 223 -11.44 -6.95 -4.85
C LEU A 223 -11.04 -5.76 -5.75
N LEU A 224 -9.76 -5.65 -6.11
CA LEU A 224 -9.26 -4.55 -6.93
C LEU A 224 -9.69 -4.69 -8.40
N GLU A 225 -9.69 -5.91 -8.95
CA GLU A 225 -10.11 -6.20 -10.33
C GLU A 225 -11.61 -6.09 -10.54
N PHE A 226 -12.44 -6.54 -9.59
CA PHE A 226 -13.89 -6.38 -9.67
C PHE A 226 -14.29 -4.91 -9.90
N HIS A 227 -13.58 -3.99 -9.23
CA HIS A 227 -13.80 -2.55 -9.38
C HIS A 227 -13.34 -1.98 -10.72
N ARG A 228 -12.41 -2.63 -11.42
CA ARG A 228 -12.02 -2.27 -12.78
C ARG A 228 -13.13 -2.57 -13.79
N ALA A 229 -13.90 -3.64 -13.57
CA ALA A 229 -14.99 -4.03 -14.47
C ALA A 229 -16.27 -3.18 -14.30
N THR A 230 -16.44 -2.49 -13.18
CA THR A 230 -17.66 -1.74 -12.85
C THR A 230 -17.55 -0.22 -13.01
N ASN A 231 -16.37 0.31 -13.36
CA ASN A 231 -16.13 1.74 -13.65
C ASN A 231 -15.83 1.92 -15.14
#